data_AF-A0A958RLT4-F1
#
_entry.id   AF-A0A958RLT4-F1
#
_cell.length_a   1.000
_cell.length_b   1.000
_cell.length_c   1.000
_cell.angle_alpha   90.00
_cell.angle_beta   90.00
_cell.angle_gamma   90.00
#
_symmetry.space_group_name_H-M   'P 1'
#
loop_
_entity.id
_entity.type
_entity.pdbx_description
1 polymer ?
#
loop_
_entity_poly.entity_id
_entity_poly.type
_entity_poly.pdbx_seq_one_letter_code
_entity_poly.pdbx_strand_id
1 'polypeptide(L)'
;MTLKGRLAIFTLICAVFALVASCTIAPKKKQPVKAAPSVQDSLAKVQIDIAAGAHDRAVGKLKKIVGDHPDTDVADDAYMMMGQIYFQKRDFRNSYESYMSVVNSDVFSPREADALLGAAKSLARTGSYD
;
A
#
# COMPACT_ATOMS: atom_id res chain seq x y z
N MET A 1 -42.91 7.95 -37.27
CA MET A 1 -41.77 7.38 -36.53
C MET A 1 -42.31 6.31 -35.58
N THR A 2 -41.94 5.05 -35.80
CA THR A 2 -42.61 3.86 -35.25
C THR A 2 -42.29 3.62 -33.77
N LEU A 3 -43.34 3.39 -32.97
CA LEU A 3 -43.31 3.16 -31.52
C LEU A 3 -42.35 2.03 -31.08
N LYS A 4 -42.13 1.04 -31.96
CA LYS A 4 -41.19 -0.09 -31.77
C LYS A 4 -39.72 0.33 -31.68
N GLY A 5 -39.32 1.40 -32.39
CA GLY A 5 -37.92 1.89 -32.36
C GLY A 5 -37.54 2.56 -31.04
N ARG A 6 -38.49 3.25 -30.40
CA ARG A 6 -38.28 3.90 -29.09
C ARG A 6 -38.15 2.90 -27.95
N LEU A 7 -38.92 1.80 -28.01
CA LEU A 7 -38.86 0.73 -27.01
C LEU A 7 -37.52 -0.03 -27.05
N ALA A 8 -37.02 -0.33 -28.25
CA ALA A 8 -35.73 -0.99 -28.45
C ALA A 8 -34.54 -0.12 -27.98
N ILE A 9 -34.60 1.19 -28.20
CA ILE A 9 -33.57 2.14 -27.74
C ILE A 9 -33.58 2.25 -26.20
N PHE A 10 -34.76 2.29 -25.57
CA PHE A 10 -34.86 2.30 -24.10
C PHE A 10 -34.34 1.00 -23.46
N THR A 11 -34.61 -0.17 -24.05
CA THR A 11 -34.08 -1.44 -23.55
C THR A 11 -32.56 -1.54 -23.67
N LEU A 12 -31.98 -0.96 -24.73
CA LEU A 12 -30.53 -0.97 -24.96
C LEU A 12 -29.81 -0.01 -24.00
N ILE A 13 -30.42 1.14 -23.67
CA ILE A 13 -29.90 2.09 -22.67
C ILE A 13 -29.94 1.49 -21.26
N CYS A 14 -31.01 0.80 -20.87
CA CYS A 14 -31.09 0.12 -19.57
C CYS A 14 -30.06 -1.02 -19.43
N ALA A 15 -29.81 -1.78 -20.50
CA ALA A 15 -28.80 -2.85 -20.50
C ALA A 15 -27.37 -2.30 -20.37
N VAL A 16 -27.08 -1.15 -20.98
CA VAL A 16 -25.79 -0.45 -20.82
C VAL A 16 -25.65 0.12 -19.40
N PHE A 17 -26.72 0.66 -18.81
CA PHE A 17 -26.72 1.18 -17.43
C PHE A 17 -26.51 0.08 -16.38
N ALA A 18 -26.96 -1.15 -16.66
CA ALA A 18 -26.74 -2.31 -15.79
C ALA A 18 -25.27 -2.81 -15.81
N LEU A 19 -24.53 -2.61 -16.91
CA LEU A 19 -23.13 -3.01 -17.03
C LEU A 19 -22.15 -2.08 -16.29
N VAL A 20 -22.47 -0.79 -16.16
CA VAL A 20 -21.65 0.18 -15.40
C VAL A 20 -21.87 0.11 -13.87
N ALA A 21 -22.91 -0.57 -13.41
CA ALA A 21 -23.21 -0.71 -11.97
C ALA A 21 -22.33 -1.72 -11.23
N SER A 22 -21.61 -2.59 -11.95
CA SER A 22 -20.78 -3.66 -11.35
C SER A 22 -19.45 -3.17 -10.74
N CYS A 23 -19.13 -1.89 -10.82
CA CYS A 23 -17.87 -1.33 -10.26
C CYS A 23 -18.07 -0.56 -8.93
N THR A 24 -19.15 -0.79 -8.19
CA THR A 24 -19.44 -0.05 -6.95
C THR A 24 -19.79 -1.07 -5.87
N ILE A 25 -19.09 -1.23 -4.73
CA ILE A 25 -18.47 -0.27 -3.80
C ILE A 25 -17.31 -1.01 -3.12
N ALA A 26 -16.05 -0.70 -3.45
CA ALA A 26 -14.95 -1.00 -2.54
C ALA A 26 -15.01 0.01 -1.38
N PRO A 27 -14.82 -0.41 -0.11
CA PRO A 27 -14.72 0.55 0.99
C PRO A 27 -13.56 1.50 0.69
N LYS A 28 -13.86 2.80 0.54
CA LYS A 28 -12.83 3.82 0.29
C LYS A 28 -11.98 3.95 1.56
N LYS A 29 -10.69 3.59 1.47
CA LYS A 29 -9.71 3.80 2.54
C LYS A 29 -9.65 5.27 2.97
N LYS A 30 -9.31 5.52 4.23
CA LYS A 30 -9.15 6.86 4.79
C LYS A 30 -7.96 7.55 4.16
N GLN A 31 -8.03 8.87 3.96
CA GLN A 31 -6.87 9.62 3.49
C GLN A 31 -5.82 9.72 4.61
N PRO A 32 -4.51 9.64 4.28
CA PRO A 32 -3.46 9.76 5.28
C PRO A 32 -3.40 11.18 5.86
N VAL A 33 -3.18 11.27 7.17
CA VAL A 33 -2.93 12.55 7.83
C VAL A 33 -1.45 12.92 7.63
N LYS A 34 -1.17 14.16 7.22
CA LYS A 34 0.22 14.61 7.12
C LYS A 34 0.86 14.62 8.51
N ALA A 35 1.94 13.88 8.70
CA ALA A 35 2.64 13.81 9.97
C ALA A 35 3.25 15.18 10.36
N ALA A 36 3.40 15.41 11.66
CA ALA A 36 4.08 16.60 12.15
C ALA A 36 5.54 16.66 11.62
N PRO A 37 6.11 17.86 11.38
CA PRO A 37 7.48 17.99 10.87
C PRO A 37 8.52 17.21 11.69
N SER A 38 8.36 17.15 13.01
CA SER A 38 9.24 16.38 13.91
C SER A 38 9.28 14.88 13.62
N VAL A 39 8.19 14.32 13.10
CA VAL A 39 8.10 12.90 12.72
C VAL A 39 8.77 12.69 11.36
N GLN A 40 8.59 13.63 10.42
CA GLN A 40 9.29 13.63 9.14
C GLN A 40 10.82 13.73 9.33
N ASP A 41 11.28 14.55 10.27
CA ASP A 41 12.70 14.63 10.68
C ASP A 41 13.21 13.30 11.24
N SER A 42 12.34 12.55 11.90
CA SER A 42 12.68 11.22 12.42
C SER A 42 12.90 10.22 11.30
N LEU A 43 12.13 10.28 10.21
CA LEU A 43 12.40 9.49 9.00
C LEU A 43 13.72 9.87 8.33
N ALA A 44 14.08 11.15 8.28
CA ALA A 44 15.37 11.57 7.73
C ALA A 44 16.54 10.93 8.50
N LYS A 45 16.45 10.86 9.84
CA LYS A 45 17.44 10.16 10.67
C LYS A 45 17.49 8.65 10.39
N VAL A 46 16.35 8.03 10.09
CA VAL A 46 16.32 6.61 9.69
C VAL A 46 17.06 6.40 8.38
N GLN A 47 16.88 7.28 7.39
CA GLN A 47 17.60 7.18 6.11
C GLN A 47 19.11 7.25 6.29
N ILE A 48 19.59 8.08 7.24
CA ILE A 48 21.02 8.13 7.62
C ILE A 48 21.48 6.79 8.21
N ASP A 49 20.69 6.19 9.11
CA ASP A 49 21.02 4.87 9.66
C ASP A 49 21.06 3.79 8.56
N ILE A 50 20.14 3.82 7.59
CA ILE A 50 20.15 2.90 6.45
C ILE A 50 21.40 3.10 5.60
N ALA A 51 21.75 4.34 5.26
CA ALA A 51 22.94 4.66 4.49
C ALA A 51 24.23 4.23 5.21
N ALA A 52 24.23 4.26 6.56
CA ALA A 52 25.32 3.76 7.39
C ALA A 52 25.32 2.23 7.59
N GLY A 53 24.38 1.50 6.97
CA GLY A 53 24.23 0.04 7.12
C GLY A 53 23.67 -0.41 8.48
N ALA A 54 23.20 0.52 9.31
CA ALA A 54 22.65 0.25 10.63
C ALA A 54 21.18 -0.19 10.58
N HIS A 55 20.93 -1.25 9.81
CA HIS A 55 19.60 -1.74 9.49
C HIS A 55 18.75 -2.08 10.71
N ASP A 56 19.33 -2.68 11.76
CA ASP A 56 18.56 -3.05 12.95
C ASP A 56 18.10 -1.83 13.75
N ARG A 57 18.95 -0.79 13.85
CA ARG A 57 18.57 0.49 14.46
C ARG A 57 17.49 1.20 13.65
N ALA A 58 17.65 1.22 12.33
CA ALA A 58 16.67 1.78 11.42
C ALA A 58 15.31 1.09 11.60
N VAL A 59 15.25 -0.24 11.58
CA VAL A 59 14.02 -1.01 11.80
C VAL A 59 13.40 -0.72 13.16
N GLY A 60 14.19 -0.62 14.23
CA GLY A 60 13.68 -0.26 15.56
C GLY A 60 12.98 1.10 15.59
N LYS A 61 13.57 2.11 14.93
CA LYS A 61 12.96 3.44 14.80
C LYS A 61 11.70 3.42 13.93
N LEU A 62 11.72 2.69 12.82
CA LEU A 62 10.58 2.54 11.91
C LEU A 62 9.38 1.88 12.60
N LYS A 63 9.62 0.81 13.39
CA LYS A 63 8.59 0.16 14.21
C LYS A 63 7.94 1.13 15.19
N LYS A 64 8.73 2.03 15.78
CA LYS A 64 8.20 3.07 16.67
C LYS A 64 7.32 4.06 15.91
N ILE A 65 7.74 4.50 14.72
CA ILE A 65 6.96 5.43 13.88
C ILE A 65 5.59 4.85 13.55
N VAL A 66 5.52 3.59 13.08
CA VAL A 66 4.23 2.98 12.72
C VAL A 66 3.35 2.65 13.93
N GLY A 67 3.95 2.47 15.12
CA GLY A 67 3.21 2.30 16.37
C GLY A 67 2.63 3.61 16.92
N ASP A 68 3.41 4.69 16.84
CA ASP A 68 3.03 6.01 17.38
C ASP A 68 2.14 6.80 16.40
N HIS A 69 2.28 6.58 15.09
CA HIS A 69 1.65 7.37 14.02
C HIS A 69 1.06 6.52 12.87
N PRO A 70 0.21 5.51 13.15
CA PRO A 70 -0.26 4.54 12.15
C PRO A 70 -1.16 5.14 11.05
N ASP A 71 -1.79 6.30 11.30
CA ASP A 71 -2.75 6.95 10.42
C ASP A 71 -2.15 8.04 9.52
N THR A 72 -0.82 8.17 9.55
CA THR A 72 -0.12 9.25 8.89
C THR A 72 0.57 8.84 7.59
N ASP A 73 0.90 9.83 6.77
CA ASP A 73 1.69 9.69 5.54
C ASP A 73 3.13 9.19 5.76
N VAL A 74 3.59 9.05 7.01
CA VAL A 74 4.90 8.43 7.30
C VAL A 74 4.80 6.95 7.61
N ALA A 75 3.60 6.43 7.88
CA ALA A 75 3.40 5.03 8.22
C ALA A 75 3.68 4.12 7.02
N ASP A 76 3.22 4.51 5.82
CA ASP A 76 3.48 3.76 4.59
C ASP A 76 4.96 3.82 4.20
N ASP A 77 5.60 4.99 4.28
CA ASP A 77 7.05 5.16 4.09
C ASP A 77 7.84 4.25 5.03
N ALA A 78 7.46 4.20 6.31
CA ALA A 78 8.12 3.36 7.30
C ALA A 78 7.99 1.87 6.98
N TYR A 79 6.80 1.39 6.61
CA TYR A 79 6.58 0.01 6.19
C TYR A 79 7.33 -0.35 4.90
N MET A 80 7.38 0.57 3.93
CA MET A 80 8.14 0.38 2.68
C MET A 80 9.64 0.25 2.95
N MET A 81 10.18 1.11 3.81
CA MET A 81 11.59 1.06 4.22
C MET A 81 11.91 -0.23 4.99
N MET A 82 11.04 -0.66 5.91
CA MET A 82 11.17 -1.94 6.61
C MET A 82 11.16 -3.11 5.62
N GLY A 83 10.21 -3.12 4.69
CA GLY A 83 10.11 -4.13 3.63
C GLY A 83 11.40 -4.26 2.84
N GLN A 84 11.98 -3.12 2.42
CA GLN A 84 13.24 -3.09 1.69
C GLN A 84 14.42 -3.58 2.52
N ILE A 85 14.54 -3.14 3.78
CA ILE A 85 15.61 -3.59 4.69
C ILE A 85 15.54 -5.11 4.87
N TYR A 86 14.36 -5.65 5.18
CA TYR A 86 14.19 -7.10 5.37
C TYR A 86 14.47 -7.87 4.08
N PHE A 87 14.05 -7.34 2.92
CA PHE A 87 14.34 -7.94 1.62
C PHE A 87 15.85 -8.07 1.40
N GLN A 88 16.61 -6.99 1.66
CA GLN A 88 18.07 -6.96 1.53
C GLN A 88 18.75 -7.93 2.50
N LYS A 89 18.20 -8.08 3.71
CA LYS A 89 18.65 -9.06 4.72
C LYS A 89 18.28 -10.51 4.38
N ARG A 90 17.60 -10.76 3.24
CA ARG A 90 17.03 -12.06 2.85
C ARG A 90 15.98 -12.59 3.82
N ASP A 91 15.46 -11.72 4.67
CA ASP A 91 14.34 -12.00 5.55
C ASP A 91 13.04 -11.75 4.79
N PHE A 92 12.77 -12.64 3.83
CA PHE A 92 11.67 -12.45 2.89
C PHE A 92 10.30 -12.55 3.56
N ARG A 93 10.21 -13.26 4.70
CA ARG A 93 8.99 -13.33 5.51
C ARG A 93 8.64 -11.97 6.08
N ASN A 94 9.56 -11.35 6.81
CA ASN A 94 9.32 -10.02 7.40
C ASN A 94 9.21 -8.93 6.32
N SER A 95 9.91 -9.10 5.20
CA SER A 95 9.78 -8.22 4.04
C SER A 95 8.36 -8.24 3.47
N TYR A 96 7.82 -9.44 3.21
CA TYR A 96 6.45 -9.63 2.76
C TYR A 96 5.43 -8.99 3.73
N GLU A 97 5.56 -9.28 5.02
CA GLU A 97 4.64 -8.75 6.04
C GLU A 97 4.68 -7.21 6.11
N SER A 98 5.87 -6.62 6.00
CA SER A 98 6.03 -5.16 6.01
C SER A 98 5.36 -4.52 4.80
N TYR A 99 5.56 -5.07 3.59
CA TYR A 99 4.89 -4.57 2.39
C TYR A 99 3.37 -4.75 2.44
N MET A 100 2.90 -5.92 2.91
CA MET A 100 1.46 -6.16 3.06
C MET A 100 0.81 -5.25 4.11
N SER A 101 1.57 -4.73 5.08
CA SER A 101 1.05 -3.76 6.06
C SER A 101 0.60 -2.45 5.40
N VAL A 102 1.24 -2.04 4.29
CA VAL A 102 0.79 -0.88 3.48
C VAL A 102 -0.55 -1.19 2.82
N VAL A 103 -0.65 -2.38 2.21
CA VAL A 103 -1.83 -2.80 1.43
C VAL A 103 -3.04 -3.07 2.33
N ASN A 104 -2.81 -3.63 3.51
CA ASN A 104 -3.86 -4.00 4.45
C ASN A 104 -4.26 -2.85 5.39
N SER A 105 -3.56 -1.71 5.32
CA SER A 105 -3.92 -0.53 6.10
C SER A 105 -5.29 0.01 5.70
N ASP A 106 -6.05 0.46 6.69
CA ASP A 106 -7.30 1.22 6.51
C ASP A 106 -7.05 2.62 5.91
N VAL A 107 -5.78 3.04 5.84
CA VAL A 107 -5.31 4.32 5.30
C VAL A 107 -4.79 4.09 3.89
N PHE A 108 -5.23 4.94 2.97
CA PHE A 108 -4.82 4.93 1.58
C PHE A 108 -3.34 5.27 1.47
N SER A 109 -2.60 4.52 0.65
CA SER A 109 -1.25 4.87 0.25
C SER A 109 -1.13 4.89 -1.27
N PRO A 110 -0.49 5.92 -1.87
CA PRO A 110 -0.16 5.91 -3.30
C PRO A 110 0.87 4.82 -3.66
N ARG A 111 1.54 4.22 -2.66
CA ARG A 111 2.56 3.18 -2.82
C ARG A 111 2.00 1.75 -2.75
N GLU A 112 0.69 1.56 -2.69
CA GLU A 112 0.08 0.21 -2.62
C GLU A 112 0.51 -0.71 -3.75
N ALA A 113 0.65 -0.20 -4.98
CA ALA A 113 1.11 -0.97 -6.12
C ALA A 113 2.57 -1.41 -5.96
N ASP A 114 3.44 -0.50 -5.52
CA ASP A 114 4.86 -0.80 -5.25
C ASP A 114 5.01 -1.78 -4.08
N ALA A 115 4.17 -1.63 -3.05
CA ALA A 115 4.11 -2.52 -1.91
C ALA A 115 3.70 -3.93 -2.34
N LEU A 116 2.65 -4.08 -3.15
CA LEU A 116 2.26 -5.37 -3.72
C LEU A 116 3.38 -5.99 -4.55
N LEU A 117 4.08 -5.19 -5.35
CA LEU A 117 5.24 -5.66 -6.10
C LEU A 117 6.37 -6.15 -5.18
N GLY A 118 6.67 -5.40 -4.11
CA GLY A 118 7.65 -5.78 -3.08
C GLY A 118 7.25 -7.08 -2.36
N ALA A 119 5.98 -7.20 -1.99
CA ALA A 119 5.41 -8.40 -1.38
C ALA A 119 5.51 -9.60 -2.32
N ALA A 120 5.14 -9.45 -3.58
CA ALA A 120 5.23 -10.49 -4.60
C ALA A 120 6.69 -10.97 -4.80
N LYS A 121 7.64 -10.03 -4.90
CA LYS A 121 9.08 -10.35 -4.96
C LYS A 121 9.54 -11.11 -3.72
N SER A 122 9.07 -10.72 -2.54
CA SER A 122 9.41 -11.37 -1.27
C SER A 122 8.87 -12.80 -1.21
N LEU A 123 7.60 -13.02 -1.62
CA LEU A 123 7.01 -14.36 -1.70
C LEU A 123 7.73 -15.25 -2.70
N ALA A 124 8.06 -14.73 -3.88
CA ALA A 124 8.81 -15.49 -4.90
C ALA A 124 10.13 -16.01 -4.33
N ARG A 125 10.83 -15.17 -3.54
CA ARG A 125 12.08 -15.57 -2.86
C ARG A 125 11.88 -16.47 -1.63
N THR A 126 10.67 -16.54 -1.08
CA THR A 126 10.31 -17.41 0.06
C THR A 126 9.91 -18.81 -0.38
N GLY A 127 9.16 -18.93 -1.47
CA GLY A 127 8.59 -20.21 -1.93
C GLY A 127 9.20 -20.80 -3.19
N SER A 128 10.15 -20.13 -3.86
CA SER A 128 10.61 -20.59 -5.19
C SER A 128 12.01 -20.10 -5.57
N TYR A 129 13.02 -20.90 -5.24
CA TYR A 129 14.07 -21.34 -6.18
C TYR A 129 14.56 -22.74 -5.80
N ASP A 130 13.65 -23.64 -5.42
CA ASP A 130 13.89 -25.08 -5.28
C ASP A 130 13.12 -25.83 -6.38
#